data_AF-A0A0D8XHV8-F1
#
_entry.id   AF-A0A0D8XHV8-F1
#
_cell.length_a   1.000
_cell.length_b   1.000
_cell.length_c   1.000
_cell.angle_alpha   90.00
_cell.angle_beta   90.00
_cell.angle_gamma   90.00
#
_symmetry.space_group_name_H-M   'P 1'
#
loop_
_entity.id
_entity.type
_entity.pdbx_description
1 polymer ?
#
loop_
_entity_poly.entity_id
_entity_poly.type
_entity_poly.pdbx_seq_one_letter_code
_entity_poly.pdbx_strand_id
1 'polypeptide(L)'
;MSLTNALLNRSKCSLNLDGSHSHEFAVVFAAIGVNIETARHFVQEFEEQGDMKNVCIYLNTAADPTVERMLTPRIALTAAEFLAYQCGRHVVVVMTDMTAYAEALREISSAREEVPGRRGFPAYMYTDLATIFERAGQMKGRNGSITQIPVLTMPNDGVYDNHARL
;
A
#
# COMPACT_ATOMS: atom_id res chain seq x y z
N MET A 1 16.81 10.66 -12.91
CA MET A 1 17.36 10.97 -11.57
C MET A 1 16.24 11.49 -10.65
N SER A 2 15.08 10.81 -10.59
CA SER A 2 13.88 11.31 -9.87
C SER A 2 13.32 10.35 -8.82
N LEU A 3 13.87 9.15 -8.67
CA LEU A 3 13.27 8.09 -7.84
C LEU A 3 14.14 7.61 -6.69
N THR A 4 15.44 7.87 -6.77
CA THR A 4 16.40 7.38 -5.78
C THR A 4 16.58 8.34 -4.59
N ASN A 5 16.28 9.64 -4.76
CA ASN A 5 16.60 10.66 -3.76
C ASN A 5 15.58 10.81 -2.62
N ALA A 6 14.37 10.25 -2.74
CA ALA A 6 13.36 10.36 -1.68
C ALA A 6 13.41 9.21 -0.65
N LEU A 7 13.92 8.03 -1.03
CA LEU A 7 13.85 6.83 -0.19
C LEU A 7 15.03 6.65 0.79
N LEU A 8 16.12 7.40 0.65
CA LEU A 8 17.35 7.12 1.41
C LEU A 8 17.65 8.09 2.58
N ASN A 9 16.92 9.20 2.74
CA ASN A 9 17.38 10.29 3.63
C ASN A 9 16.50 10.63 4.85
N ARG A 10 15.64 9.71 5.33
CA ARG A 10 14.98 9.88 6.65
C ARG A 10 14.87 8.62 7.52
N SER A 11 15.36 7.47 7.09
CA SER A 11 15.33 6.22 7.89
C SER A 11 16.50 6.11 8.88
N LYS A 12 16.77 7.18 9.65
CA LYS A 12 17.26 6.97 11.02
C LYS A 12 16.05 6.57 11.87
N CYS A 13 15.54 5.36 11.65
CA CYS A 13 14.81 4.66 12.70
C CYS A 13 15.83 4.44 13.82
N SER A 14 15.72 5.22 14.88
CA SER A 14 16.49 5.02 16.10
C SER A 14 15.98 3.70 16.71
N LEU A 15 16.73 2.62 16.47
CA LEU A 15 16.56 1.36 17.18
C LEU A 15 17.02 1.57 18.63
N ASN A 16 16.14 2.12 19.47
CA ASN A 16 16.30 2.06 20.91
C ASN A 16 15.97 0.63 21.34
N LEU A 17 17.01 -0.19 21.52
CA LEU A 17 16.96 -1.44 22.27
C LEU A 17 16.92 -1.12 23.77
N ASP A 18 15.89 -0.40 24.20
CA ASP A 18 15.62 -0.20 25.62
C ASP A 18 14.50 -1.15 26.03
N GLY A 19 14.89 -2.18 26.79
CA GLY A 19 13.98 -3.19 27.31
C GLY A 19 12.95 -2.57 28.25
N SER A 20 11.73 -2.39 27.78
CA SER A 20 10.54 -2.54 28.61
C SER A 20 9.30 -2.93 27.78
N HIS A 21 8.70 -4.04 28.19
CA HIS A 21 7.49 -4.73 27.72
C HIS A 21 6.37 -3.90 27.04
N SER A 22 6.40 -3.82 25.71
CA SER A 22 5.18 -3.80 24.87
C SER A 22 5.58 -4.17 23.44
N HIS A 23 4.79 -4.98 22.75
CA HIS A 23 5.05 -5.30 21.35
C HIS A 23 4.98 -4.00 20.53
N GLU A 24 6.13 -3.50 20.10
CA GLU A 24 6.25 -2.18 19.46
C GLU A 24 5.43 -2.19 18.15
N PHE A 25 4.39 -1.37 18.12
CA PHE A 25 3.46 -1.25 16.99
C PHE A 25 4.09 -0.38 15.91
N ALA A 26 3.96 -0.77 14.65
CA ALA A 26 4.43 0.00 13.51
C ALA A 26 3.33 0.17 12.45
N VAL A 27 3.33 1.32 11.79
CA VAL A 27 2.38 1.62 10.71
C VAL A 27 3.14 1.74 9.41
N VAL A 28 2.69 1.04 8.38
CA VAL A 28 3.16 1.21 7.01
C VAL A 28 2.03 1.79 6.18
N PHE A 29 2.24 2.99 5.65
CA PHE A 29 1.27 3.66 4.80
C PHE A 29 1.74 3.59 3.35
N ALA A 30 0.89 3.10 2.44
CA ALA A 30 1.16 3.02 1.02
C ALA A 30 0.10 3.82 0.26
N ALA A 31 0.50 5.00 -0.23
CA ALA A 31 -0.33 5.86 -1.08
C ALA A 31 -0.04 5.56 -2.56
N ILE A 32 -1.07 5.22 -3.33
CA ILE A 32 -1.02 4.72 -4.70
C ILE A 32 -1.91 5.62 -5.56
N GLY A 33 -1.30 6.34 -6.50
CA GLY A 33 -2.03 7.18 -7.45
C GLY A 33 -2.70 8.40 -6.82
N VAL A 34 -2.20 8.87 -5.69
CA VAL A 34 -2.74 10.04 -5.00
C VAL A 34 -2.30 11.35 -5.64
N ASN A 35 -3.09 12.40 -5.51
CA ASN A 35 -2.66 13.74 -5.90
C ASN A 35 -1.55 14.24 -4.98
N ILE A 36 -0.66 15.09 -5.51
CA ILE A 36 0.47 15.66 -4.76
C ILE A 36 -0.02 16.43 -3.53
N GLU A 37 -1.15 17.13 -3.63
CA GLU A 37 -1.74 17.87 -2.51
C GLU A 37 -2.20 16.93 -1.39
N THR A 38 -2.89 15.85 -1.73
CA THR A 38 -3.31 14.82 -0.77
C THR A 38 -2.11 14.13 -0.14
N ALA A 39 -1.07 13.82 -0.93
CA ALA A 39 0.17 13.24 -0.42
C ALA A 39 0.87 14.15 0.61
N ARG A 40 0.91 15.46 0.35
CA ARG A 40 1.46 16.44 1.30
C ARG A 40 0.62 16.53 2.57
N HIS A 41 -0.69 16.50 2.45
CA HIS A 41 -1.61 16.50 3.59
C HIS A 41 -1.31 15.33 4.53
N PHE A 42 -1.19 14.11 3.99
CA PHE A 42 -0.85 12.94 4.80
C PHE A 42 0.48 13.10 5.53
N VAL A 43 1.53 13.54 4.83
CA VAL A 43 2.84 13.76 5.47
C VAL A 43 2.77 14.78 6.59
N GLN A 44 2.04 15.88 6.36
CA GLN A 44 1.86 16.92 7.37
C GLN A 44 1.08 16.41 8.59
N GLU A 45 0.00 15.66 8.39
CA GLU A 45 -0.76 15.06 9.50
C GLU A 45 0.10 14.11 10.35
N PHE A 46 0.93 13.29 9.70
CA PHE A 46 1.86 12.42 10.42
C PHE A 46 3.00 13.18 11.12
N GLU A 47 3.45 14.31 10.56
CA GLU A 47 4.42 15.22 11.19
C GLU A 47 3.83 15.91 12.42
N GLU A 48 2.59 16.38 12.36
CA GLU A 48 1.89 17.08 13.44
C GLU A 48 1.53 16.14 14.61
N GLN A 49 1.19 14.88 14.33
CA GLN A 49 0.87 13.89 15.35
C GLN A 49 2.11 13.36 16.11
N GLY A 50 3.33 13.65 15.62
CA GLY A 50 4.57 13.37 16.33
C GLY A 50 5.03 11.90 16.35
N ASP A 51 4.36 10.99 15.64
CA ASP A 51 4.64 9.54 15.65
C ASP A 51 5.50 9.04 14.47
N MET A 52 6.29 9.93 13.87
CA MET A 52 7.18 9.61 12.73
C MET A 52 8.21 8.51 13.01
N LYS A 53 8.44 8.15 14.27
CA LYS A 53 9.43 7.11 14.63
C LYS A 53 8.95 5.70 14.30
N ASN A 54 7.63 5.50 14.25
CA ASN A 54 7.00 4.19 14.05
C ASN A 54 6.23 4.08 12.72
N VAL A 55 6.24 5.13 11.90
CA VAL A 55 5.50 5.20 10.63
C VAL A 55 6.47 5.16 9.45
N CYS A 56 6.21 4.26 8.50
CA CYS A 56 6.89 4.21 7.22
C CYS A 56 5.90 4.56 6.10
N ILE A 57 6.20 5.59 5.31
CA ILE A 57 5.29 6.10 4.27
C ILE A 57 5.90 5.83 2.89
N TYR A 58 5.14 5.16 2.03
CA TYR A 58 5.41 5.00 0.60
C TYR A 58 4.40 5.86 -0.17
N LEU A 59 4.90 6.79 -0.98
CA LEU A 59 4.06 7.70 -1.75
C LEU A 59 4.33 7.50 -3.24
N ASN A 60 3.28 7.18 -3.99
CA ASN A 60 3.26 7.20 -5.45
C ASN A 60 2.17 8.18 -5.89
N THR A 61 2.57 9.28 -6.51
CA THR A 61 1.67 10.31 -7.01
C THR A 61 1.04 9.89 -8.35
N ALA A 62 -0.06 10.57 -8.74
CA ALA A 62 -0.71 10.34 -10.02
C ALA A 62 0.19 10.65 -11.24
N ALA A 63 1.21 11.50 -11.06
CA ALA A 63 2.19 11.85 -12.09
C ALA A 63 3.28 10.78 -12.27
N ASP A 64 3.45 9.88 -11.28
CA ASP A 64 4.50 8.86 -11.33
C ASP A 64 4.13 7.71 -12.29
N PRO A 65 5.13 7.05 -12.90
CA PRO A 65 4.92 5.96 -13.84
C PRO A 65 4.04 4.83 -13.31
N THR A 66 3.23 4.26 -14.20
CA THR A 66 2.31 3.16 -13.89
C THR A 66 3.03 1.92 -13.34
N VAL A 67 4.29 1.69 -13.73
CA VAL A 67 5.10 0.57 -13.24
C VAL A 67 5.39 0.71 -11.74
N GLU A 68 5.72 1.92 -11.26
CA GLU A 68 5.98 2.17 -9.84
C GLU A 68 4.72 2.06 -9.00
N ARG A 69 3.59 2.49 -9.57
CA ARG A 69 2.27 2.33 -8.96
C ARG A 69 1.97 0.86 -8.64
N MET A 70 2.35 -0.06 -9.54
CA MET A 70 2.19 -1.51 -9.29
C MET A 70 3.20 -2.08 -8.28
N LEU A 71 4.39 -1.49 -8.17
CA LEU A 71 5.44 -1.98 -7.27
C LEU A 71 5.26 -1.47 -5.84
N THR A 72 4.69 -0.28 -5.68
CA THR A 72 4.45 0.39 -4.38
C THR A 72 3.85 -0.53 -3.31
N PRO A 73 2.70 -1.21 -3.53
CA PRO A 73 2.14 -2.10 -2.52
C PRO A 73 3.04 -3.30 -2.22
N ARG A 74 3.75 -3.85 -3.22
CA ARG A 74 4.66 -4.99 -3.03
C ARG A 74 5.87 -4.61 -2.19
N ILE A 75 6.43 -3.41 -2.40
CA ILE A 75 7.54 -2.87 -1.62
C ILE A 75 7.09 -2.58 -0.19
N ALA A 76 5.94 -1.94 -0.01
CA ALA A 76 5.38 -1.64 1.31
C ALA A 76 5.17 -2.91 2.15
N LEU A 77 4.62 -3.96 1.54
CA LEU A 77 4.44 -5.25 2.21
C LEU A 77 5.75 -5.94 2.54
N THR A 78 6.77 -5.82 1.70
CA THR A 78 8.09 -6.39 1.98
C THR A 78 8.74 -5.71 3.18
N ALA A 79 8.58 -4.40 3.32
CA ALA A 79 9.01 -3.67 4.52
C ALA A 79 8.20 -4.07 5.75
N ALA A 80 6.88 -4.27 5.61
CA ALA A 80 6.03 -4.74 6.70
C ALA A 80 6.42 -6.16 7.17
N GLU A 81 6.74 -7.07 6.25
CA GLU A 81 7.22 -8.41 6.56
C GLU A 81 8.55 -8.41 7.31
N PHE A 82 9.48 -7.53 6.92
CA PHE A 82 10.73 -7.32 7.65
C PHE A 82 10.45 -6.91 9.11
N LEU A 83 9.62 -5.88 9.30
CA LEU A 83 9.27 -5.37 10.63
C LEU A 83 8.52 -6.41 11.47
N ALA A 84 7.59 -7.15 10.88
CA ALA A 84 6.81 -8.15 11.59
C ALA A 84 7.64 -9.39 11.92
N TYR A 85 8.34 -9.96 10.95
CA TYR A 85 8.93 -11.29 11.09
C TYR A 85 10.38 -11.29 11.57
N GLN A 86 11.17 -10.26 11.24
CA GLN A 86 12.55 -10.14 11.75
C GLN A 86 12.61 -9.32 13.03
N CYS A 87 11.86 -8.23 13.14
CA CYS A 87 11.86 -7.39 14.34
C CYS A 87 10.79 -7.80 15.37
N GLY A 88 9.87 -8.71 15.04
CA GLY A 88 8.87 -9.23 15.98
C GLY A 88 7.76 -8.23 16.34
N ARG A 89 7.51 -7.23 15.48
CA ARG A 89 6.54 -6.15 15.71
C ARG A 89 5.15 -6.50 15.18
N HIS A 90 4.12 -5.82 15.70
CA HIS A 90 2.78 -5.84 15.09
C HIS A 90 2.68 -4.67 14.11
N VAL A 91 2.40 -4.98 12.85
CA VAL A 91 2.41 -4.00 11.77
C VAL A 91 1.02 -3.86 11.17
N VAL A 92 0.53 -2.63 11.07
CA VAL A 92 -0.66 -2.31 10.27
C VAL A 92 -0.23 -1.65 8.97
N VAL A 93 -0.66 -2.24 7.86
CA VAL A 93 -0.39 -1.74 6.51
C VAL A 93 -1.65 -1.13 5.94
N VAL A 94 -1.66 0.17 5.73
CA VAL A 94 -2.76 0.89 5.07
C VAL A 94 -2.37 1.09 3.61
N MET A 95 -3.22 0.61 2.69
CA MET A 95 -3.00 0.75 1.25
C MET A 95 -4.14 1.58 0.67
N THR A 96 -3.84 2.76 0.10
CA THR A 96 -4.82 3.65 -0.51
C THR A 96 -4.27 4.22 -1.81
N ASP A 97 -4.82 4.03 -3.00
CA ASP A 97 -6.10 3.41 -3.30
C ASP A 97 -5.94 2.19 -4.23
N MET A 98 -6.59 1.08 -3.88
CA MET A 98 -6.50 -0.16 -4.65
C MET A 98 -7.16 -0.05 -6.04
N THR A 99 -8.06 0.93 -6.23
CA THR A 99 -8.63 1.26 -7.54
C THR A 99 -7.56 1.77 -8.50
N ALA A 100 -6.68 2.66 -8.04
CA ALA A 100 -5.57 3.17 -8.85
C ALA A 100 -4.56 2.06 -9.20
N TYR A 101 -4.40 1.06 -8.32
CA TYR A 101 -3.62 -0.14 -8.61
C TYR A 101 -4.25 -0.99 -9.73
N ALA A 102 -5.56 -1.22 -9.68
CA ALA A 102 -6.26 -1.99 -10.71
C ALA A 102 -6.21 -1.28 -12.09
N GLU A 103 -6.34 0.05 -12.11
CA GLU A 103 -6.19 0.83 -13.34
C GLU A 103 -4.78 0.73 -13.91
N ALA A 104 -3.76 0.72 -13.06
CA ALA A 104 -2.36 0.52 -13.47
C ALA A 104 -2.14 -0.83 -14.14
N LEU A 105 -2.71 -1.90 -13.57
CA LEU A 105 -2.69 -3.24 -14.17
C LEU A 105 -3.36 -3.25 -15.55
N ARG A 106 -4.50 -2.58 -15.68
CA ARG A 106 -5.22 -2.47 -16.95
C ARG A 106 -4.40 -1.75 -18.03
N GLU A 107 -3.77 -0.64 -17.67
CA GLU A 107 -2.94 0.14 -18.60
C GLU A 107 -1.75 -0.68 -19.11
N ILE A 108 -1.08 -1.42 -18.21
CA ILE A 108 0.07 -2.25 -18.58
C ILE A 108 -0.33 -3.46 -19.41
N SER A 109 -1.45 -4.09 -19.09
CA SER A 109 -2.01 -5.18 -19.89
C SER A 109 -2.36 -4.70 -21.31
N SER A 110 -2.96 -3.51 -21.41
CA SER A 110 -3.28 -2.88 -22.71
C SER A 110 -2.02 -2.56 -23.51
N ALA A 111 -0.98 -2.03 -22.86
CA ALA A 111 0.31 -1.73 -23.50
C ALA A 111 1.06 -2.99 -23.96
N ARG A 112 0.78 -4.14 -23.34
CA ARG A 112 1.33 -5.46 -23.72
C ARG A 112 0.48 -6.19 -24.78
N GLU A 113 -0.60 -5.58 -25.24
CA GLU A 113 -1.56 -6.18 -26.18
C GLU A 113 -2.12 -7.53 -25.67
N GLU A 114 -2.24 -7.67 -24.35
CA GLU A 114 -2.86 -8.85 -23.76
C GLU A 114 -4.37 -8.86 -24.04
N VAL A 115 -4.96 -10.06 -24.11
CA VAL A 115 -6.39 -10.20 -24.35
C VAL A 115 -7.15 -9.63 -23.15
N PRO A 116 -7.98 -8.58 -23.35
CA PRO A 116 -8.71 -7.97 -22.24
C PRO A 116 -9.79 -8.92 -21.72
N GLY A 117 -9.95 -8.95 -20.41
CA GLY A 117 -11.06 -9.60 -19.74
C GLY A 117 -12.26 -8.67 -19.55
N ARG A 118 -12.96 -8.84 -18.43
CA ARG A 118 -14.16 -8.04 -18.12
C ARG A 118 -13.77 -6.58 -17.84
N ARG A 119 -14.53 -5.62 -18.43
CA ARG A 119 -14.31 -4.16 -18.27
C ARG A 119 -12.90 -3.70 -18.67
N GLY A 120 -12.19 -4.47 -19.50
CA GLY A 120 -10.84 -4.17 -19.95
C GLY A 120 -9.73 -4.58 -18.98
N PHE A 121 -10.04 -5.17 -17.82
CA PHE A 121 -9.02 -5.65 -16.89
C PHE A 121 -8.42 -6.99 -17.34
N PRO A 122 -7.14 -7.28 -17.02
CA PRO A 122 -6.53 -8.56 -17.31
C PRO A 122 -7.23 -9.71 -16.56
N ALA A 123 -7.22 -10.91 -17.16
CA ALA A 123 -7.80 -12.10 -16.54
C ALA A 123 -7.13 -12.48 -15.19
N TYR A 124 -5.85 -12.14 -15.03
CA TYR A 124 -5.07 -12.44 -13.81
C TYR A 124 -5.25 -11.41 -12.69
N MET A 125 -6.10 -10.39 -12.84
CA MET A 125 -6.29 -9.34 -11.83
C MET A 125 -6.58 -9.90 -10.43
N TYR A 126 -7.47 -10.89 -10.33
CA TYR A 126 -7.83 -11.51 -9.04
C TYR A 126 -6.67 -12.30 -8.43
N THR A 127 -5.93 -13.04 -9.25
CA THR A 127 -4.75 -13.78 -8.80
C THR A 127 -3.69 -12.80 -8.31
N ASP A 128 -3.48 -11.68 -9.01
CA ASP A 128 -2.51 -10.68 -8.62
C ASP A 128 -2.88 -9.99 -7.30
N LEU A 129 -4.14 -9.60 -7.13
CA LEU A 129 -4.64 -9.07 -5.85
C LEU A 129 -4.53 -10.10 -4.71
N ALA A 130 -4.79 -11.37 -4.99
CA ALA A 130 -4.60 -12.44 -4.01
C ALA A 130 -3.13 -12.51 -3.53
N THR A 131 -2.14 -12.34 -4.43
CA THR A 131 -0.73 -12.32 -4.02
C THR A 131 -0.37 -11.15 -3.08
N ILE A 132 -1.15 -10.07 -3.09
CA ILE A 132 -0.97 -8.93 -2.18
C ILE A 132 -1.65 -9.23 -0.84
N PHE A 133 -2.91 -9.68 -0.88
CA PHE A 133 -3.72 -9.87 0.34
C PHE A 133 -3.34 -11.10 1.15
N GLU A 134 -2.92 -12.19 0.52
CA GLU A 134 -2.50 -13.42 1.22
C GLU A 134 -1.18 -13.26 2.00
N ARG A 135 -0.46 -12.15 1.77
CA ARG A 135 0.73 -11.79 2.57
C ARG A 135 0.36 -11.24 3.95
N ALA A 136 -0.91 -10.85 4.16
CA ALA A 136 -1.40 -10.46 5.47
C ALA A 136 -1.54 -11.69 6.36
N GLY A 137 -1.04 -11.61 7.59
CA GLY A 137 -1.25 -12.66 8.56
C GLY A 137 -0.15 -12.78 9.61
N GLN A 138 -0.39 -13.69 10.54
CA GLN A 138 0.57 -14.08 11.56
C GLN A 138 1.17 -15.44 11.19
N MET A 139 2.49 -15.53 11.24
CA MET A 139 3.19 -16.79 11.02
C MET A 139 3.19 -17.63 12.30
N LYS A 140 2.88 -18.93 12.19
CA LYS A 140 2.95 -19.86 13.33
C LYS A 140 4.36 -19.90 13.91
N GLY A 141 4.47 -19.68 15.23
CA GLY A 141 5.76 -19.67 15.92
C GLY A 141 6.53 -18.34 15.86
N ARG A 142 5.93 -17.26 15.30
CA ARG A 142 6.47 -15.90 15.39
C ARG A 142 5.47 -14.96 16.06
N ASN A 143 5.99 -14.02 16.84
CA ASN A 143 5.16 -13.08 17.60
C ASN A 143 4.66 -11.88 16.76
N GLY A 144 5.25 -11.61 15.61
CA GLY A 144 4.82 -10.51 14.75
C GLY A 144 3.61 -10.84 13.90
N SER A 145 2.80 -9.82 13.61
CA SER A 145 1.59 -9.93 12.79
C SER A 145 1.53 -8.80 11.77
N ILE A 146 0.96 -9.11 10.60
CA ILE A 146 0.68 -8.12 9.57
C ILE A 146 -0.83 -8.02 9.40
N THR A 147 -1.38 -6.83 9.63
CA THR A 147 -2.79 -6.53 9.38
C THR A 147 -2.88 -5.54 8.23
N GLN A 148 -3.56 -5.91 7.15
CA GLN A 148 -3.74 -5.04 6.00
C GLN A 148 -5.12 -4.36 6.03
N ILE A 149 -5.15 -3.07 5.70
CA ILE A 149 -6.36 -2.27 5.51
C ILE A 149 -6.31 -1.70 4.10
N PRO A 150 -6.87 -2.43 3.10
CA PRO A 150 -7.03 -1.90 1.76
C PRO A 150 -8.18 -0.90 1.71
N VAL A 151 -7.89 0.28 1.18
CA VAL A 151 -8.88 1.28 0.81
C VAL A 151 -9.10 1.17 -0.70
N LEU A 152 -10.36 1.22 -1.11
CA LEU A 152 -10.76 1.27 -2.50
C LEU A 152 -11.82 2.37 -2.67
N THR A 153 -11.62 3.26 -3.63
CA THR A 153 -12.62 4.24 -4.04
C THR A 153 -13.47 3.63 -5.13
N MET A 154 -14.78 3.64 -4.95
CA MET A 154 -15.72 3.27 -5.99
C MET A 154 -15.89 4.46 -6.96
N PRO A 155 -15.45 4.35 -8.23
CA PRO A 155 -15.73 5.38 -9.22
C PRO A 155 -17.20 5.25 -9.62
N ASN A 156 -17.99 6.29 -9.38
CA ASN A 156 -19.43 6.38 -9.62
C ASN A 156 -20.33 5.60 -8.63
N ASP A 157 -21.48 6.20 -8.33
CA ASP A 157 -22.68 5.89 -7.52
C ASP A 157 -23.28 4.46 -7.53
N GLY A 158 -22.52 3.42 -7.90
CA GLY A 158 -23.01 2.09 -8.19
C GLY A 158 -23.33 1.17 -7.00
N VAL A 159 -23.90 1.67 -5.90
CA VAL A 159 -24.61 0.78 -4.95
C VAL A 159 -26.11 0.68 -5.30
N TYR A 160 -26.71 1.68 -5.96
CA TYR A 160 -28.09 1.61 -6.43
C TYR A 160 -28.34 2.49 -7.65
N ASP A 161 -28.02 2.03 -8.86
CA ASP A 161 -28.79 2.50 -10.01
C ASP A 161 -29.99 1.55 -10.21
N ASN A 162 -31.12 1.97 -9.67
CA ASN A 162 -32.43 1.34 -9.73
C ASN A 162 -33.09 1.55 -11.11
N HIS A 163 -32.40 1.18 -12.20
CA HIS A 163 -32.97 1.18 -13.55
C HIS A 163 -33.37 -0.20 -14.09
N ALA A 164 -33.30 -1.26 -13.26
CA ALA A 164 -34.03 -2.50 -13.50
C ALA A 164 -35.40 -2.49 -12.80
N ARG A 165 -36.28 -1.56 -13.18
CA ARG A 165 -37.73 -1.72 -13.02
C ARG A 165 -38.27 -2.34 -14.32
N LEU A 166 -38.48 -3.65 -14.31
CA LEU A 166 -39.49 -4.33 -15.12
C LEU A 166 -40.39 -5.11 -14.16
#